data_AF-A0A258LJP5-F1
#
_entry.id   AF-A0A258LJP5-F1
#
_cell.length_a   1.000
_cell.length_b   1.000
_cell.length_c   1.000
_cell.angle_alpha   90.00
_cell.angle_beta   90.00
_cell.angle_gamma   90.00
#
_symmetry.space_group_name_H-M   'P 1'
#
loop_
_entity.id
_entity.type
_entity.pdbx_description
1 polymer ?
#
loop_
_entity_poly.entity_id
_entity_poly.type
_entity_poly.pdbx_seq_one_letter_code
_entity_poly.pdbx_strand_id
1 'polypeptide(L)'
;RAEFATLRAFVLGTLRHGAARFWMPVTLDRATYGIRMVQIVAGSFTAAGINNAQVRVTMSLTVYPPSWVPPVPVVVGLGSTVTGTAPAGATVELRVGATLIVGTANAGGAWSIALPYMEGGTYIVQARIGDGPWSLPQSLTLAAPIYAEQTLALFARMTVQPTGAVKLLMDTLVRAVVGAGVWPKLDMLHLIAAHDAQAARLNWIADQYNLTAVNSPVFTAFRGYTGNGTSSYLNTGAAPAALASTGKLRQNSAHICAWTLTSVPSGQVVMGARTGTASFFDIFPRESGLTRYRPNAPLGYDPTKFATPRDKGFFLGSRNGTAIDGYMDGVLVGSITHASAAPTAHAVHILAQNADGAAF
;
A
#
# COMPACT_ATOMS: atom_id res chain seq x y z
N ARG A 1 -32.51 -21.79 21.11
CA ARG A 1 -32.21 -23.17 21.55
C ARG A 1 -31.09 -23.75 20.70
N ALA A 2 -30.28 -24.66 21.25
CA ALA A 2 -29.19 -25.32 20.52
C ALA A 2 -29.68 -26.08 19.28
N GLU A 3 -30.90 -26.63 19.34
CA GLU A 3 -31.58 -27.35 18.25
C GLU A 3 -31.70 -26.54 16.95
N PHE A 4 -31.79 -25.20 17.04
CA PHE A 4 -31.87 -24.31 15.89
C PHE A 4 -30.54 -23.64 15.55
N ALA A 5 -29.44 -23.94 16.24
CA ALA A 5 -28.15 -23.28 16.03
C ALA A 5 -27.62 -23.53 14.61
N THR A 6 -27.68 -24.79 14.15
CA THR A 6 -27.28 -25.18 12.79
C THR A 6 -28.19 -24.57 11.73
N LEU A 7 -29.51 -24.58 11.96
CA LEU A 7 -30.47 -23.95 11.05
C LEU A 7 -30.28 -22.43 10.98
N ARG A 8 -30.03 -21.77 12.11
CA ARG A 8 -29.75 -20.34 12.18
C ARG A 8 -28.46 -19.99 11.45
N ALA A 9 -27.42 -20.80 11.60
CA ALA A 9 -26.16 -20.64 10.88
C ALA A 9 -26.37 -20.77 9.37
N PHE A 10 -27.15 -21.75 8.92
CA PHE A 10 -27.51 -21.90 7.52
C PHE A 10 -28.32 -20.70 7.00
N VAL A 11 -29.41 -20.31 7.67
CA VAL A 11 -30.27 -19.22 7.21
C VAL A 11 -29.54 -17.88 7.20
N LEU A 12 -28.80 -17.54 8.26
CA LEU A 12 -28.10 -16.26 8.35
C LEU A 12 -26.80 -16.22 7.55
N GLY A 13 -26.11 -17.34 7.38
CA GLY A 13 -24.83 -17.40 6.66
C GLY A 13 -24.96 -17.73 5.17
N THR A 14 -25.98 -18.49 4.77
CA THR A 14 -26.15 -18.96 3.38
C THR A 14 -27.24 -18.17 2.66
N LEU A 15 -28.42 -18.01 3.28
CA LEU A 15 -29.57 -17.39 2.62
C LEU A 15 -29.56 -15.86 2.72
N ARG A 16 -29.02 -15.26 3.79
CA ARG A 16 -29.08 -13.80 4.01
C ARG A 16 -28.23 -12.97 3.04
N HIS A 17 -27.19 -13.56 2.46
CA HIS A 17 -26.29 -12.88 1.53
C HIS A 17 -26.72 -12.97 0.06
N GLY A 18 -27.90 -13.53 -0.23
CA GLY A 18 -28.44 -13.65 -1.59
C GLY A 18 -27.65 -14.55 -2.54
N ALA A 19 -26.76 -15.38 -2.00
CA ALA A 19 -25.98 -16.33 -2.77
C ALA A 19 -26.71 -17.66 -3.04
N ALA A 20 -27.78 -17.95 -2.29
CA ALA A 20 -28.53 -19.19 -2.43
C ALA A 20 -29.51 -19.13 -3.61
N ARG A 21 -29.26 -19.96 -4.61
CA ARG A 21 -30.09 -20.09 -5.81
C ARG A 21 -30.42 -21.55 -6.08
N PHE A 22 -31.64 -21.77 -6.53
CA PHE A 22 -32.17 -23.09 -6.79
C PHE A 22 -32.89 -23.10 -8.13
N TRP A 23 -32.71 -24.18 -8.89
CA TRP A 23 -33.58 -24.47 -10.02
C TRP A 23 -34.88 -25.03 -9.46
N MET A 24 -35.96 -24.26 -9.60
CA MET A 24 -37.25 -24.57 -9.01
C MET A 24 -38.35 -24.47 -10.07
N PRO A 25 -39.38 -25.32 -9.98
CA PRO A 25 -40.60 -25.12 -10.74
C PRO A 25 -41.29 -23.85 -10.26
N VAL A 26 -41.60 -22.95 -11.19
CA VAL A 26 -42.37 -21.74 -10.95
C VAL A 26 -43.52 -21.66 -11.93
N THR A 27 -44.65 -21.12 -11.46
CA THR A 27 -45.82 -20.91 -12.30
C THR A 27 -45.59 -19.68 -13.18
N LEU A 28 -45.74 -19.83 -14.50
CA LEU A 28 -45.47 -18.75 -15.46
C LEU A 28 -46.70 -17.89 -15.73
N ASP A 29 -47.89 -18.49 -15.72
CA ASP A 29 -49.16 -17.86 -16.13
C ASP A 29 -50.38 -18.42 -15.35
N ARG A 30 -50.17 -18.83 -14.09
CA ARG A 30 -51.17 -19.52 -13.24
C ARG A 30 -51.71 -20.85 -13.78
N ALA A 31 -51.27 -21.32 -14.96
CA ALA A 31 -51.70 -22.58 -15.57
C ALA A 31 -50.52 -23.49 -15.96
N THR A 32 -49.36 -22.93 -16.30
CA THR A 32 -48.17 -23.67 -16.72
C THR A 32 -47.02 -23.49 -15.74
N TYR A 33 -46.18 -24.52 -15.64
CA TYR A 33 -44.98 -24.53 -14.82
C TYR A 33 -43.73 -24.59 -15.71
N GLY A 34 -42.69 -23.89 -15.30
CA GLY A 34 -41.37 -23.99 -15.91
C GLY A 34 -40.28 -24.03 -14.84
N ILE A 35 -39.15 -24.66 -15.15
CA ILE A 35 -37.97 -24.57 -14.29
C ILE A 35 -37.34 -23.19 -14.49
N ARG A 36 -37.14 -22.46 -13.38
CA ARG A 36 -36.43 -21.17 -13.35
C ARG A 36 -35.42 -21.16 -12.22
N MET A 37 -34.40 -20.31 -12.36
CA MET A 37 -33.51 -20.04 -11.25
C MET A 37 -34.18 -19.04 -10.31
N VAL A 38 -34.27 -19.42 -9.04
CA VAL A 38 -34.89 -18.63 -7.98
C VAL A 38 -33.84 -18.31 -6.94
N GLN A 39 -33.64 -17.02 -6.68
CA GLN A 39 -32.82 -16.54 -5.56
C GLN A 39 -33.68 -16.38 -4.33
N ILE A 40 -33.21 -16.91 -3.21
CA ILE A 40 -33.87 -16.79 -1.91
C ILE A 40 -32.97 -15.95 -1.01
N VAL A 41 -33.50 -14.84 -0.51
CA VAL A 41 -32.82 -13.99 0.47
C VAL A 41 -33.59 -14.04 1.78
N ALA A 42 -32.92 -14.48 2.85
CA ALA A 42 -33.52 -14.48 4.18
C ALA A 42 -33.42 -13.09 4.83
N GLY A 43 -34.47 -12.67 5.52
CA GLY A 43 -34.58 -11.44 6.28
C GLY A 43 -34.36 -11.69 7.77
N SER A 44 -35.42 -11.55 8.57
CA SER A 44 -35.37 -11.77 10.02
C SER A 44 -35.45 -13.25 10.36
N PHE A 45 -34.75 -13.64 11.43
CA PHE A 45 -34.80 -14.97 12.03
C PHE A 45 -35.08 -14.79 13.52
N THR A 46 -36.31 -15.04 13.96
CA THR A 46 -36.76 -14.77 15.33
C THR A 46 -37.40 -16.01 15.95
N ALA A 47 -37.11 -16.24 17.23
CA ALA A 47 -37.81 -17.28 17.98
C ALA A 47 -39.29 -16.90 18.16
N ALA A 48 -40.17 -17.90 18.10
CA ALA A 48 -41.62 -17.73 18.13
C ALA A 48 -42.31 -18.93 18.82
N GLY A 49 -43.63 -18.82 19.04
CA GLY A 49 -44.46 -19.88 19.61
C GLY A 49 -44.28 -20.12 21.11
N ILE A 50 -44.98 -21.13 21.65
CA ILE A 50 -44.92 -21.50 23.07
C ILE A 50 -43.49 -21.93 23.42
N ASN A 51 -42.92 -21.34 24.47
CA ASN A 51 -41.56 -21.62 24.96
C ASN A 51 -40.44 -21.48 23.91
N ASN A 52 -40.61 -20.61 22.91
CA ASN A 52 -39.65 -20.42 21.81
C ASN A 52 -39.33 -21.71 21.03
N ALA A 53 -40.30 -22.61 20.92
CA ALA A 53 -40.17 -23.88 20.21
C ALA A 53 -40.29 -23.75 18.68
N GLN A 54 -40.62 -22.56 18.17
CA GLN A 54 -40.70 -22.27 16.73
C GLN A 54 -39.72 -21.17 16.33
N VAL A 55 -39.42 -21.08 15.03
CA VAL A 55 -38.65 -19.99 14.44
C VAL A 55 -39.43 -19.41 13.27
N ARG A 56 -39.55 -18.08 13.22
CA ARG A 56 -40.08 -17.35 12.07
C ARG A 56 -38.92 -16.81 11.23
N VAL A 57 -38.98 -17.07 9.93
CA VAL A 57 -38.02 -16.55 8.94
C VAL A 57 -38.77 -15.76 7.88
N THR A 58 -38.43 -14.49 7.68
CA THR A 58 -38.92 -13.75 6.50
C THR A 58 -37.99 -14.00 5.32
N MET A 59 -38.53 -14.11 4.11
CA MET A 59 -37.75 -14.35 2.91
C MET A 59 -38.29 -13.53 1.74
N SER A 60 -37.40 -13.06 0.88
CA SER A 60 -37.75 -12.54 -0.45
C SER A 60 -37.26 -13.51 -1.51
N LEU A 61 -38.11 -13.78 -2.49
CA LEU A 61 -37.79 -14.66 -3.62
C LEU A 61 -37.74 -13.82 -4.90
N THR A 62 -36.70 -14.01 -5.70
CA THR A 62 -36.57 -13.40 -7.02
C THR A 62 -36.48 -14.50 -8.06
N VAL A 63 -37.42 -14.50 -9.01
CA VAL A 63 -37.47 -15.45 -10.13
C VAL A 63 -36.85 -14.80 -11.35
N TYR A 64 -35.81 -15.40 -11.90
CA TYR A 64 -35.13 -14.86 -13.08
C TYR A 64 -35.75 -15.39 -14.39
N PRO A 65 -35.89 -14.54 -15.42
CA PRO A 65 -36.36 -14.98 -16.73
C PRO A 65 -35.36 -15.95 -17.39
N PRO A 66 -35.83 -16.81 -18.32
CA PRO A 66 -35.01 -17.87 -18.92
C PRO A 66 -33.89 -17.33 -19.81
N SER A 67 -33.99 -16.09 -20.30
CA SER A 67 -32.93 -15.41 -21.04
C SER A 67 -31.73 -15.01 -20.16
N TRP A 68 -31.87 -15.07 -18.84
CA TRP A 68 -30.83 -14.69 -17.89
C TRP A 68 -30.00 -15.90 -17.48
N VAL A 69 -29.22 -16.40 -18.44
CA VAL A 69 -28.22 -17.45 -18.19
C VAL A 69 -26.98 -16.78 -17.56
N PRO A 70 -26.54 -17.20 -16.37
CA PRO A 70 -25.31 -16.68 -15.80
C PRO A 70 -24.11 -16.94 -16.73
N PRO A 71 -23.28 -15.92 -17.03
CA PRO A 71 -22.05 -16.13 -17.78
C PRO A 71 -21.10 -17.00 -16.97
N VAL A 72 -20.45 -18.01 -17.56
CA VAL A 72 -19.37 -18.74 -16.89
C VAL A 72 -18.05 -18.07 -17.26
N PRO A 73 -17.38 -17.35 -16.35
CA PRO A 73 -16.06 -16.81 -16.64
C PRO A 73 -15.05 -17.96 -16.76
N VAL A 74 -14.02 -17.80 -17.59
CA VAL A 74 -12.88 -18.70 -17.68
C VAL A 74 -11.65 -17.91 -17.28
N VAL A 75 -10.84 -18.43 -16.37
CA VAL A 75 -9.55 -17.82 -16.01
C VAL A 75 -8.45 -18.44 -16.86
N VAL A 76 -7.70 -17.59 -17.55
CA VAL A 76 -6.64 -17.98 -18.50
C VAL A 76 -5.26 -17.65 -17.95
N GLY A 77 -5.12 -16.59 -17.14
CA GLY A 77 -3.84 -16.20 -16.54
C GLY A 77 -3.98 -15.78 -15.08
N LEU A 78 -3.02 -16.19 -14.25
CA LEU A 78 -2.89 -15.81 -12.84
C LEU A 78 -1.49 -15.20 -12.62
N GLY A 79 -1.43 -13.93 -12.25
CA GLY A 79 -0.19 -13.18 -12.06
C GLY A 79 -0.43 -11.79 -11.47
N SER A 80 0.36 -10.79 -11.89
CA SER A 80 0.09 -9.36 -11.57
C SER A 80 -1.23 -8.86 -12.17
N THR A 81 -1.76 -9.58 -13.15
CA THR A 81 -3.12 -9.45 -13.67
C THR A 81 -3.77 -10.82 -13.65
N VAL A 82 -5.06 -10.86 -13.35
CA VAL A 82 -5.90 -12.03 -13.60
C VAL A 82 -6.64 -11.77 -14.89
N THR A 83 -6.48 -12.68 -15.84
CA THR A 83 -7.05 -12.55 -17.17
C THR A 83 -7.93 -13.73 -17.49
N GLY A 84 -8.88 -13.51 -18.38
CA GLY A 84 -9.79 -14.56 -18.77
C GLY A 84 -10.76 -14.17 -19.87
N THR A 85 -11.74 -15.05 -20.09
CA THR A 85 -12.85 -14.80 -21.00
C THR A 85 -14.20 -14.87 -20.30
N ALA A 86 -15.16 -14.10 -20.78
CA ALA A 86 -16.57 -14.12 -20.39
C ALA A 86 -17.39 -13.52 -21.55
N PRO A 87 -18.72 -13.72 -21.62
CA PRO A 87 -19.55 -13.04 -22.61
C PRO A 87 -19.33 -11.52 -22.62
N ALA A 88 -19.37 -10.92 -23.81
CA ALA A 88 -19.12 -9.49 -23.98
C ALA A 88 -20.04 -8.64 -23.09
N GLY A 89 -19.45 -7.63 -22.41
CA GLY A 89 -20.18 -6.77 -21.48
C GLY A 89 -20.48 -7.40 -20.11
N ALA A 90 -20.04 -8.63 -19.84
CA ALA A 90 -20.19 -9.22 -18.51
C ALA A 90 -19.32 -8.50 -17.47
N THR A 91 -19.92 -8.16 -16.34
CA THR A 91 -19.20 -7.75 -15.12
C THR A 91 -18.59 -9.00 -14.48
N VAL A 92 -17.29 -8.97 -14.22
CA VAL A 92 -16.54 -10.03 -13.54
C VAL A 92 -16.13 -9.53 -12.17
N GLU A 93 -16.45 -10.28 -11.13
CA GLU A 93 -16.02 -10.06 -9.76
C GLU A 93 -14.94 -11.05 -9.39
N LEU A 94 -13.87 -10.53 -8.81
CA LEU A 94 -12.76 -11.28 -8.23
C LEU A 94 -12.68 -10.96 -6.75
N ARG A 95 -12.89 -11.99 -5.92
CA ARG A 95 -12.84 -11.87 -4.46
C ARG A 95 -11.60 -12.57 -3.90
N VAL A 96 -10.91 -11.85 -3.03
CA VAL A 96 -9.68 -12.28 -2.34
C VAL A 96 -9.84 -11.95 -0.86
N GLY A 97 -10.16 -12.96 -0.04
CA GLY A 97 -10.54 -12.73 1.36
C GLY A 97 -11.71 -11.76 1.50
N ALA A 98 -11.46 -10.59 2.11
CA ALA A 98 -12.44 -9.52 2.29
C ALA A 98 -12.48 -8.52 1.11
N THR A 99 -11.49 -8.55 0.22
CA THR A 99 -11.36 -7.61 -0.91
C THR A 99 -12.17 -8.09 -2.11
N LEU A 100 -12.87 -7.18 -2.76
CA LEU A 100 -13.62 -7.41 -3.99
C LEU A 100 -13.13 -6.45 -5.07
N ILE A 101 -12.78 -6.96 -6.24
CA ILE A 101 -12.34 -6.17 -7.39
C ILE A 101 -13.25 -6.53 -8.57
N VAL A 102 -13.63 -5.53 -9.34
CA VAL A 102 -14.56 -5.66 -10.46
C VAL A 102 -13.85 -5.32 -11.76
N GLY A 103 -14.04 -6.17 -12.77
CA GLY A 103 -13.68 -5.91 -14.16
C GLY A 103 -14.88 -6.10 -15.09
N THR A 104 -14.71 -5.75 -16.35
CA THR A 104 -15.74 -5.95 -17.38
C THR A 104 -15.11 -6.61 -18.60
N ALA A 105 -15.77 -7.61 -19.16
CA ALA A 105 -15.38 -8.23 -20.41
C ALA A 105 -15.63 -7.28 -21.59
N ASN A 106 -14.61 -7.10 -22.43
CA ASN A 106 -14.68 -6.25 -23.61
C ASN A 106 -15.58 -6.86 -24.71
N ALA A 107 -15.73 -6.17 -25.84
CA ALA A 107 -16.56 -6.63 -26.96
C ALA A 107 -16.12 -7.99 -27.54
N GLY A 108 -14.84 -8.36 -27.39
CA GLY A 108 -14.29 -9.67 -27.76
C GLY A 108 -14.39 -10.73 -26.66
N GLY A 109 -15.03 -10.42 -25.53
CA GLY A 109 -15.19 -11.32 -24.39
C GLY A 109 -13.96 -11.47 -23.51
N ALA A 110 -12.86 -10.75 -23.76
CA ALA A 110 -11.68 -10.77 -22.90
C ALA A 110 -11.87 -9.81 -21.72
N TRP A 111 -11.47 -10.24 -20.53
CA TRP A 111 -11.41 -9.40 -19.34
C TRP A 111 -10.02 -9.46 -18.70
N SER A 112 -9.66 -8.39 -18.02
CA SER A 112 -8.41 -8.27 -17.27
C SER A 112 -8.69 -7.50 -16.00
N ILE A 113 -8.30 -8.08 -14.87
CA ILE A 113 -8.36 -7.45 -13.56
C ILE A 113 -6.92 -7.32 -13.07
N ALA A 114 -6.45 -6.09 -12.93
CA ALA A 114 -5.18 -5.85 -12.26
C ALA A 114 -5.32 -6.23 -10.79
N LEU A 115 -4.52 -7.19 -10.36
CA LEU A 115 -4.42 -7.53 -8.95
C LEU A 115 -3.20 -6.82 -8.39
N PRO A 116 -3.39 -5.80 -7.54
CA PRO A 116 -2.26 -5.13 -6.94
C PRO A 116 -1.49 -6.05 -6.00
N TYR A 117 -1.98 -7.25 -5.67
CA TYR A 117 -1.33 -8.25 -4.83
C TYR A 117 -1.96 -9.66 -5.02
N MET A 118 -1.15 -10.72 -4.95
CA MET A 118 -1.66 -12.10 -4.83
C MET A 118 -1.07 -12.82 -3.61
N GLU A 119 -1.90 -13.03 -2.57
CA GLU A 119 -1.57 -13.97 -1.50
C GLU A 119 -1.63 -15.41 -2.01
N GLY A 120 -0.87 -16.31 -1.40
CA GLY A 120 -1.28 -17.71 -1.44
C GLY A 120 -2.67 -17.84 -0.80
N GLY A 121 -3.59 -18.54 -1.43
CA GLY A 121 -4.97 -18.66 -0.93
C GLY A 121 -6.01 -18.93 -2.00
N THR A 122 -7.28 -18.85 -1.59
CA THR A 122 -8.43 -19.11 -2.45
C THR A 122 -8.95 -17.81 -3.06
N TYR A 123 -8.97 -17.77 -4.39
CA TYR A 123 -9.55 -16.72 -5.20
C TYR A 123 -10.91 -17.18 -5.68
N ILE A 124 -11.90 -16.31 -5.56
CA ILE A 124 -13.25 -16.61 -6.04
C ILE A 124 -13.58 -15.69 -7.20
N VAL A 125 -13.90 -16.26 -8.36
CA VAL A 125 -14.29 -15.54 -9.56
C VAL A 125 -15.75 -15.83 -9.88
N GLN A 126 -16.52 -14.79 -10.17
CA GLN A 126 -17.88 -14.92 -10.67
C GLN A 126 -18.18 -13.82 -11.70
N ALA A 127 -19.15 -14.04 -12.58
CA ALA A 127 -19.54 -13.03 -13.56
C ALA A 127 -21.06 -12.88 -13.68
N ARG A 128 -21.55 -11.72 -14.16
CA ARG A 128 -22.95 -11.49 -14.54
C ARG A 128 -23.06 -10.55 -15.72
N ILE A 129 -24.21 -10.53 -16.40
CA ILE A 129 -24.53 -9.55 -17.44
C ILE A 129 -25.65 -8.65 -16.93
N GLY A 130 -25.42 -7.33 -16.92
CA GLY A 130 -26.37 -6.35 -16.40
C GLY A 130 -26.83 -6.69 -14.97
N ASP A 131 -28.15 -6.62 -14.75
CA ASP A 131 -28.79 -7.02 -13.48
C ASP A 131 -29.14 -8.51 -13.40
N GLY A 132 -28.60 -9.30 -14.33
CA GLY A 132 -28.74 -10.75 -14.35
C GLY A 132 -28.07 -11.44 -13.15
N PRO A 133 -28.36 -12.73 -12.97
CA PRO A 133 -27.78 -13.53 -11.90
C PRO A 133 -26.28 -13.75 -12.09
N TRP A 134 -25.54 -13.69 -10.99
CA TRP A 134 -24.14 -14.12 -10.92
C TRP A 134 -23.95 -15.59 -11.32
N SER A 135 -22.79 -15.92 -11.87
CA SER A 135 -22.36 -17.29 -12.11
C SER A 135 -22.19 -18.06 -10.80
N LEU A 136 -22.03 -19.38 -10.91
CA LEU A 136 -21.46 -20.12 -9.78
C LEU A 136 -20.05 -19.58 -9.49
N PRO A 137 -19.66 -19.44 -8.22
CA PRO A 137 -18.31 -19.02 -7.86
C PRO A 137 -17.29 -20.08 -8.28
N GLN A 138 -16.29 -19.68 -9.06
CA GLN A 138 -15.14 -20.51 -9.39
C GLN A 138 -14.04 -20.26 -8.36
N SER A 139 -13.57 -21.33 -7.72
CA SER A 139 -12.46 -21.26 -6.76
C SER A 139 -11.15 -21.60 -7.44
N LEU A 140 -10.17 -20.70 -7.36
CA LEU A 140 -8.79 -20.92 -7.80
C LEU A 140 -7.89 -20.93 -6.57
N THR A 141 -7.01 -21.93 -6.47
CA THR A 141 -6.05 -22.01 -5.36
C THR A 141 -4.69 -21.60 -5.87
N LEU A 142 -4.11 -20.58 -5.25
CA LEU A 142 -2.73 -20.20 -5.49
C LEU A 142 -1.84 -20.78 -4.41
N ALA A 143 -0.89 -21.64 -4.82
CA ALA A 143 -0.02 -22.38 -3.88
C ALA A 143 1.05 -21.52 -3.21
N ALA A 144 1.45 -20.40 -3.84
CA ALA A 144 2.47 -19.50 -3.30
C ALA A 144 2.18 -18.04 -3.69
N PRO A 145 2.54 -17.06 -2.85
CA PRO A 145 2.34 -15.64 -3.16
C PRO A 145 3.07 -15.24 -4.45
N ILE A 146 2.45 -14.34 -5.23
CA ILE A 146 3.11 -13.71 -6.39
C ILE A 146 3.49 -12.28 -6.02
N TYR A 147 4.80 -12.02 -5.93
CA TYR A 147 5.36 -10.71 -5.61
C TYR A 147 5.38 -9.78 -6.83
N ALA A 148 5.42 -8.46 -6.60
CA ALA A 148 5.60 -7.47 -7.67
C ALA A 148 7.01 -7.59 -8.29
N GLU A 149 7.17 -7.17 -9.54
CA GLU A 149 8.47 -7.20 -10.23
C GLU A 149 9.54 -6.40 -9.48
N GLN A 150 9.17 -5.25 -8.92
CA GLN A 150 10.07 -4.39 -8.13
C GLN A 150 10.51 -5.10 -6.84
N THR A 151 9.58 -5.81 -6.20
CA THR A 151 9.86 -6.59 -4.99
C THR A 151 10.78 -7.77 -5.29
N LEU A 152 10.56 -8.48 -6.40
CA LEU A 152 11.43 -9.57 -6.84
C LEU A 152 12.86 -9.08 -7.12
N ALA A 153 12.99 -7.96 -7.82
CA ALA A 153 14.29 -7.32 -8.08
C ALA A 153 14.99 -6.89 -6.78
N LEU A 154 14.24 -6.39 -5.80
CA LEU A 154 14.78 -6.08 -4.47
C LEU A 154 15.27 -7.34 -3.75
N PHE A 155 14.49 -8.43 -3.74
CA PHE A 155 14.90 -9.69 -3.10
C PHE A 155 16.14 -10.30 -3.75
N ALA A 156 16.30 -10.18 -5.07
CA ALA A 156 17.47 -10.68 -5.78
C ALA A 156 18.78 -9.99 -5.32
N ARG A 157 18.70 -8.77 -4.79
CA ARG A 157 19.86 -8.02 -4.26
C ARG A 157 20.14 -8.29 -2.78
N MET A 158 19.29 -9.06 -2.10
CA MET A 158 19.46 -9.40 -0.69
C MET A 158 20.31 -10.67 -0.52
N THR A 159 21.43 -10.52 0.15
CA THR A 159 22.33 -11.63 0.49
C THR A 159 21.73 -12.57 1.54
N VAL A 160 21.00 -12.02 2.52
CA VAL A 160 20.21 -12.77 3.48
C VAL A 160 18.73 -12.59 3.14
N GLN A 161 18.03 -13.68 2.84
CA GLN A 161 16.62 -13.63 2.46
C GLN A 161 15.71 -13.42 3.68
N PRO A 162 14.72 -12.51 3.61
CA PRO A 162 13.70 -12.38 4.65
C PRO A 162 12.78 -13.62 4.69
N THR A 163 12.11 -13.81 5.83
CA THR A 163 11.07 -14.85 5.97
C THR A 163 9.86 -14.54 5.06
N GLY A 164 9.01 -15.53 4.78
CA GLY A 164 7.82 -15.36 3.93
C GLY A 164 6.89 -14.23 4.40
N ALA A 165 6.69 -14.10 5.72
CA ALA A 165 5.89 -13.02 6.30
C ALA A 165 6.51 -11.63 6.10
N VAL A 166 7.84 -11.50 6.24
CA VAL A 166 8.54 -10.23 5.99
C VAL A 166 8.51 -9.88 4.50
N LYS A 167 8.72 -10.87 3.62
CA LYS A 167 8.59 -10.68 2.16
C LYS A 167 7.21 -10.13 1.80
N LEU A 168 6.16 -10.61 2.45
CA LEU A 168 4.80 -10.10 2.24
C LEU A 168 4.63 -8.64 2.68
N LEU A 169 5.15 -8.26 3.84
CA LEU A 169 5.10 -6.86 4.30
C LEU A 169 5.84 -5.92 3.35
N MET A 170 7.00 -6.36 2.85
CA MET A 170 7.80 -5.61 1.88
C MET A 170 7.05 -5.43 0.56
N ASP A 171 6.44 -6.50 0.05
CA ASP A 171 5.65 -6.45 -1.19
C ASP A 171 4.42 -5.54 -1.06
N THR A 172 3.71 -5.64 0.07
CA THR A 172 2.58 -4.77 0.40
C THR A 172 3.00 -3.30 0.36
N LEU A 173 4.15 -2.95 0.95
CA LEU A 173 4.68 -1.58 0.92
C LEU A 173 5.02 -1.13 -0.50
N VAL A 174 5.79 -1.93 -1.25
CA VAL A 174 6.19 -1.63 -2.63
C VAL A 174 4.96 -1.35 -3.49
N ARG A 175 3.95 -2.22 -3.43
CA ARG A 175 2.70 -2.08 -4.19
C ARG A 175 1.89 -0.86 -3.76
N ALA A 176 1.83 -0.54 -2.47
CA ALA A 176 1.16 0.68 -2.01
C ALA A 176 1.83 1.95 -2.58
N VAL A 177 3.17 2.01 -2.58
CA VAL A 177 3.94 3.13 -3.13
C VAL A 177 3.80 3.23 -4.65
N VAL A 178 3.78 2.09 -5.36
CA VAL A 178 3.53 2.02 -6.80
C VAL A 178 2.11 2.46 -7.14
N GLY A 179 1.10 1.92 -6.44
CA GLY A 179 -0.32 2.23 -6.66
C GLY A 179 -0.66 3.69 -6.36
N ALA A 180 0.03 4.32 -5.40
CA ALA A 180 -0.08 5.76 -5.14
C ALA A 180 0.62 6.64 -6.20
N GLY A 181 1.30 6.06 -7.19
CA GLY A 181 2.07 6.79 -8.19
C GLY A 181 3.29 7.51 -7.62
N VAL A 182 3.76 7.10 -6.45
CA VAL A 182 4.91 7.70 -5.75
C VAL A 182 6.22 7.07 -6.22
N TRP A 183 6.23 5.76 -6.49
CA TRP A 183 7.43 5.03 -6.93
C TRP A 183 8.25 5.72 -8.02
N PRO A 184 7.68 6.18 -9.17
CA PRO A 184 8.45 6.82 -10.23
C PRO A 184 8.95 8.24 -9.89
N LYS A 185 8.52 8.81 -8.76
CA LYS A 185 8.91 10.15 -8.28
C LYS A 185 10.06 10.11 -7.28
N LEU A 186 10.44 8.94 -6.78
CA LEU A 186 11.50 8.78 -5.80
C LEU A 186 12.84 8.56 -6.50
N ASP A 187 13.87 9.27 -6.02
CA ASP A 187 15.27 8.92 -6.33
C ASP A 187 15.73 7.74 -5.47
N MET A 188 15.29 7.72 -4.20
CA MET A 188 15.71 6.75 -3.19
C MET A 188 14.58 6.42 -2.24
N LEU A 189 14.53 5.16 -1.81
CA LEU A 189 13.72 4.68 -0.68
C LEU A 189 14.52 3.66 0.10
N HIS A 190 15.02 4.04 1.27
CA HIS A 190 15.76 3.14 2.16
C HIS A 190 14.90 2.76 3.36
N LEU A 191 14.55 1.48 3.48
CA LEU A 191 13.91 0.95 4.67
C LEU A 191 14.97 0.41 5.64
N ILE A 192 15.58 1.31 6.40
CA ILE A 192 16.75 0.97 7.24
C ILE A 192 16.44 0.00 8.37
N ALA A 193 15.18 -0.12 8.80
CA ALA A 193 14.71 -1.08 9.80
C ALA A 193 14.39 -2.46 9.19
N ALA A 194 15.33 -3.06 8.46
CA ALA A 194 15.17 -4.38 7.82
C ALA A 194 15.59 -5.54 8.72
N HIS A 195 15.40 -6.79 8.25
CA HIS A 195 15.79 -8.01 8.96
C HIS A 195 17.31 -8.24 9.01
N ASP A 196 18.05 -7.64 8.06
CA ASP A 196 19.49 -7.80 7.89
C ASP A 196 20.17 -6.46 7.55
N ALA A 197 21.44 -6.32 7.93
CA ALA A 197 22.22 -5.10 7.79
C ALA A 197 22.49 -4.73 6.33
N GLN A 198 22.70 -5.71 5.43
CA GLN A 198 22.87 -5.45 4.01
C GLN A 198 21.53 -5.10 3.35
N ALA A 199 20.45 -5.80 3.69
CA ALA A 199 19.11 -5.49 3.20
C ALA A 199 18.65 -4.07 3.60
N ALA A 200 18.95 -3.63 4.82
CA ALA A 200 18.64 -2.30 5.34
C ALA A 200 19.33 -1.16 4.59
N ARG A 201 20.43 -1.46 3.87
CA ARG A 201 21.23 -0.47 3.14
C ARG A 201 20.86 -0.40 1.66
N LEU A 202 19.98 -1.26 1.16
CA LEU A 202 19.56 -1.21 -0.23
C LEU A 202 18.64 -0.02 -0.48
N ASN A 203 18.86 0.69 -1.58
CA ASN A 203 17.86 1.58 -2.15
C ASN A 203 16.82 0.72 -2.86
N TRP A 204 15.56 0.79 -2.44
CA TRP A 204 14.49 -0.03 -3.00
C TRP A 204 14.10 0.38 -4.42
N ILE A 205 14.41 1.61 -4.83
CA ILE A 205 14.04 2.15 -6.14
C ILE A 205 14.93 1.62 -7.27
N ALA A 206 16.24 1.54 -7.05
CA ALA A 206 17.22 1.13 -8.05
C ALA A 206 18.48 0.58 -7.38
N ASP A 207 19.32 -0.14 -8.14
CA ASP A 207 20.64 -0.57 -7.69
C ASP A 207 21.68 0.56 -7.81
N GLN A 208 21.34 1.69 -7.22
CA GLN A 208 22.14 2.91 -7.18
C GLN A 208 21.89 3.59 -5.83
N TYR A 209 22.91 4.25 -5.29
CA TYR A 209 22.83 4.94 -3.99
C TYR A 209 22.42 4.00 -2.84
N ASN A 210 22.90 2.75 -2.87
CA ASN A 210 22.87 1.88 -1.70
C ASN A 210 23.76 2.48 -0.61
N LEU A 211 23.31 2.41 0.65
CA LEU A 211 23.97 3.06 1.77
C LEU A 211 25.30 2.40 2.11
N THR A 212 26.32 3.22 2.34
CA THR A 212 27.62 2.78 2.87
C THR A 212 27.71 3.15 4.34
N ALA A 213 28.02 2.17 5.19
CA ALA A 213 28.24 2.42 6.61
C ALA A 213 29.65 2.99 6.82
N VAL A 214 29.75 4.12 7.53
CA VAL A 214 31.01 4.80 7.83
C VAL A 214 31.27 4.75 9.33
N ASN A 215 32.44 4.26 9.74
CA ASN A 215 32.85 4.09 11.14
C ASN A 215 31.87 3.29 12.01
N SER A 216 31.29 2.23 11.44
CA SER A 216 30.54 1.18 12.15
C SER A 216 29.32 1.65 12.97
N PRO A 217 28.31 2.32 12.36
CA PRO A 217 27.03 2.54 13.01
C PRO A 217 26.38 1.20 13.39
N VAL A 218 25.73 1.17 14.55
CA VAL A 218 25.17 -0.06 15.12
C VAL A 218 23.86 -0.40 14.42
N PHE A 219 23.79 -1.54 13.75
CA PHE A 219 22.55 -2.09 13.21
C PHE A 219 21.82 -2.93 14.26
N THR A 220 20.51 -2.75 14.36
CA THR A 220 19.62 -3.65 15.09
C THR A 220 18.47 -4.06 14.16
N ALA A 221 18.31 -5.37 13.95
CA ALA A 221 17.28 -5.92 13.08
C ALA A 221 15.90 -5.37 13.45
N PHE A 222 15.14 -4.96 12.44
CA PHE A 222 13.82 -4.32 12.55
C PHE A 222 13.76 -3.03 13.37
N ARG A 223 14.91 -2.46 13.77
CA ARG A 223 14.99 -1.21 14.53
C ARG A 223 15.90 -0.17 13.87
N GLY A 224 16.68 -0.55 12.88
CA GLY A 224 17.46 0.36 12.05
C GLY A 224 18.91 0.50 12.49
N TYR A 225 19.49 1.64 12.16
CA TYR A 225 20.86 1.99 12.52
C TYR A 225 20.88 3.07 13.60
N THR A 226 21.84 2.97 14.51
CA THR A 226 22.19 4.03 15.47
C THR A 226 23.60 4.53 15.19
N GLY A 227 23.70 5.83 14.98
CA GLY A 227 24.97 6.54 14.79
C GLY A 227 25.33 7.33 16.05
N ASN A 228 26.37 8.14 15.95
CA ASN A 228 26.80 9.04 17.04
C ASN A 228 26.50 10.52 16.76
N GLY A 229 25.74 10.79 15.70
CA GLY A 229 25.42 12.16 15.25
C GLY A 229 26.53 12.82 14.44
N THR A 230 27.73 12.25 14.36
CA THR A 230 28.91 12.88 13.73
C THR A 230 29.67 11.87 12.86
N SER A 231 30.69 11.20 13.40
CA SER A 231 31.63 10.37 12.64
C SER A 231 31.13 8.97 12.28
N SER A 232 30.06 8.46 12.90
CA SER A 232 29.50 7.14 12.65
C SER A 232 28.09 7.25 12.07
N TYR A 233 27.94 6.99 10.76
CA TYR A 233 26.74 7.31 9.99
C TYR A 233 26.57 6.43 8.74
N LEU A 234 25.47 6.62 8.01
CA LEU A 234 25.25 6.00 6.69
C LEU A 234 25.40 7.07 5.60
N ASN A 235 26.25 6.79 4.62
CA ASN A 235 26.44 7.64 3.45
C ASN A 235 25.57 7.16 2.29
N THR A 236 24.76 8.05 1.71
CA THR A 236 23.94 7.75 0.52
C THR A 236 24.75 7.73 -0.78
N GLY A 237 25.88 8.42 -0.82
CA GLY A 237 26.61 8.74 -2.05
C GLY A 237 25.85 9.70 -2.99
N ALA A 238 24.66 10.17 -2.60
CA ALA A 238 23.78 10.96 -3.43
C ALA A 238 23.88 12.45 -3.07
N ALA A 239 24.52 13.23 -3.94
CA ALA A 239 24.55 14.68 -3.82
C ALA A 239 23.27 15.29 -4.43
N PRO A 240 22.51 16.14 -3.70
CA PRO A 240 21.34 16.82 -4.23
C PRO A 240 21.61 17.60 -5.53
N ALA A 241 22.78 18.21 -5.69
CA ALA A 241 23.15 18.87 -6.96
C ALA A 241 23.26 17.88 -8.14
N ALA A 242 23.80 16.68 -7.91
CA ALA A 242 23.86 15.64 -8.93
C ALA A 242 22.45 15.12 -9.26
N LEU A 243 21.64 14.83 -8.24
CA LEU A 243 20.24 14.41 -8.42
C LEU A 243 19.41 15.48 -9.15
N ALA A 244 19.69 16.76 -8.94
CA ALA A 244 19.03 17.85 -9.67
C ALA A 244 19.25 17.80 -11.18
N SER A 245 20.36 17.19 -11.62
CA SER A 245 20.73 17.05 -13.03
C SER A 245 20.29 15.74 -13.68
N THR A 246 20.36 14.62 -12.95
CA THR A 246 20.12 13.27 -13.51
C THR A 246 18.93 12.54 -12.88
N GLY A 247 18.45 13.00 -11.73
CA GLY A 247 17.40 12.37 -10.93
C GLY A 247 16.05 13.08 -11.00
N LYS A 248 15.22 12.84 -9.97
CA LYS A 248 13.86 13.36 -9.81
C LYS A 248 13.84 14.65 -9.01
N LEU A 249 14.73 14.78 -8.03
CA LEU A 249 14.94 16.02 -7.28
C LEU A 249 15.18 17.19 -8.25
N ARG A 250 14.64 18.36 -7.94
CA ARG A 250 14.95 19.65 -8.57
C ARG A 250 15.06 20.72 -7.50
N GLN A 251 15.76 21.81 -7.80
CA GLN A 251 15.91 22.94 -6.87
C GLN A 251 14.57 23.47 -6.33
N ASN A 252 13.55 23.57 -7.18
CA ASN A 252 12.21 24.04 -6.81
C ASN A 252 11.19 22.89 -6.66
N SER A 253 11.65 21.63 -6.62
CA SER A 253 10.79 20.47 -6.40
C SER A 253 11.62 19.38 -5.75
N ALA A 254 11.64 19.38 -4.42
CA ALA A 254 12.52 18.52 -3.65
C ALA A 254 11.76 17.95 -2.46
N HIS A 255 12.10 16.73 -2.07
CA HIS A 255 11.53 16.09 -0.89
C HIS A 255 12.64 15.38 -0.12
N ILE A 256 12.53 15.40 1.20
CA ILE A 256 13.37 14.64 2.11
C ILE A 256 12.50 14.16 3.26
N CYS A 257 12.66 12.91 3.66
CA CYS A 257 11.91 12.34 4.78
C CYS A 257 12.75 11.36 5.57
N ALA A 258 12.43 11.25 6.87
CA ALA A 258 13.09 10.31 7.76
C ALA A 258 12.11 9.87 8.84
N TRP A 259 12.18 8.59 9.21
CA TRP A 259 11.54 8.09 10.42
C TRP A 259 12.58 7.97 11.53
N THR A 260 12.30 8.50 12.72
CA THR A 260 13.13 8.25 13.91
C THR A 260 12.36 7.39 14.92
N LEU A 261 12.99 6.29 15.35
CA LEU A 261 12.44 5.40 16.39
C LEU A 261 12.64 5.98 17.79
N THR A 262 13.76 6.68 17.99
CA THR A 262 14.16 7.30 19.26
C THR A 262 14.29 8.80 19.08
N SER A 263 14.11 9.53 20.18
CA SER A 263 14.26 10.98 20.19
C SER A 263 15.68 11.39 19.81
N VAL A 264 15.81 12.36 18.91
CA VAL A 264 17.10 12.95 18.53
C VAL A 264 17.43 14.10 19.49
N PRO A 265 18.68 14.21 20.00
CA PRO A 265 19.12 15.34 20.80
C PRO A 265 18.88 16.69 20.09
N SER A 266 18.61 17.74 20.87
CA SER A 266 18.38 19.08 20.31
C SER A 266 19.62 19.58 19.58
N GLY A 267 19.43 20.13 18.39
CA GLY A 267 20.51 20.63 17.53
C GLY A 267 21.19 19.56 16.70
N GLN A 268 20.76 18.29 16.78
CA GLN A 268 21.28 17.23 15.92
C GLN A 268 20.36 16.94 14.74
N VAL A 269 21.00 16.56 13.64
CA VAL A 269 20.39 16.22 12.36
C VAL A 269 19.98 14.75 12.32
N VAL A 270 18.90 14.42 11.62
CA VAL A 270 18.58 13.01 11.30
C VAL A 270 19.19 12.56 9.99
N MET A 271 19.14 13.43 8.98
CA MET A 271 19.81 13.23 7.71
C MET A 271 20.05 14.57 7.04
N GLY A 272 21.17 14.71 6.34
CA GLY A 272 21.48 15.99 5.73
C GLY A 272 22.79 16.14 4.98
N ALA A 273 22.85 17.21 4.20
CA ALA A 273 24.07 17.78 3.65
C ALA A 273 23.97 19.30 3.49
N ARG A 274 25.10 19.99 3.44
CA ARG A 274 25.20 21.42 3.12
C ARG A 274 26.50 21.78 2.41
N THR A 275 26.44 22.85 1.61
CA THR A 275 27.60 23.54 1.03
C THR A 275 27.62 24.96 1.59
N GLY A 276 28.66 25.28 2.36
CA GLY A 276 28.82 26.51 3.10
C GLY A 276 27.61 26.82 3.99
N THR A 277 27.20 28.08 3.96
CA THR A 277 26.05 28.62 4.70
C THR A 277 24.87 28.98 3.80
N ALA A 278 24.90 28.58 2.53
CA ALA A 278 23.93 28.99 1.52
C ALA A 278 23.07 27.84 0.98
N SER A 279 23.61 26.62 0.92
CA SER A 279 22.94 25.48 0.29
C SER A 279 22.74 24.37 1.32
N PHE A 280 21.49 24.10 1.71
CA PHE A 280 21.15 23.07 2.70
C PHE A 280 20.20 22.03 2.14
N PHE A 281 20.33 20.78 2.59
CA PHE A 281 19.39 19.70 2.29
C PHE A 281 19.32 18.74 3.46
N ASP A 282 18.48 19.02 4.45
CA ASP A 282 18.48 18.25 5.70
C ASP A 282 17.20 18.41 6.55
N ILE A 283 17.11 17.57 7.58
CA ILE A 283 16.07 17.61 8.61
C ILE A 283 16.73 17.60 9.99
N PHE A 284 16.33 18.54 10.85
CA PHE A 284 16.66 18.52 12.28
C PHE A 284 15.35 18.30 13.05
N PRO A 285 15.09 17.09 13.56
CA PRO A 285 13.85 16.76 14.27
C PRO A 285 13.60 17.61 15.52
N ARG A 286 14.65 18.23 16.07
CA ARG A 286 14.55 19.04 17.27
C ARG A 286 15.65 20.09 17.32
N GLU A 287 15.25 21.35 17.39
CA GLU A 287 16.12 22.50 17.62
C GLU A 287 15.32 23.54 18.41
N SER A 288 15.59 23.61 19.72
CA SER A 288 14.85 24.48 20.67
C SER A 288 13.33 24.23 20.66
N GLY A 289 12.91 22.96 20.53
CA GLY A 289 11.50 22.56 20.54
C GLY A 289 10.78 22.62 19.18
N LEU A 290 11.49 22.99 18.11
CA LEU A 290 10.98 23.03 16.75
C LEU A 290 11.66 21.98 15.86
N THR A 291 11.02 21.57 14.77
CA THR A 291 11.65 20.78 13.70
C THR A 291 12.03 21.69 12.54
N ARG A 292 13.27 21.57 12.05
CA ARG A 292 13.77 22.31 10.88
C ARG A 292 13.74 21.42 9.63
N TYR A 293 13.12 21.90 8.56
CA TYR A 293 13.04 21.21 7.26
C TYR A 293 13.70 22.05 6.16
N ARG A 294 14.82 21.61 5.57
CA ARG A 294 15.57 22.40 4.57
C ARG A 294 15.70 21.76 3.19
N PRO A 295 14.65 21.54 2.37
CA PRO A 295 14.80 21.02 1.00
C PRO A 295 15.37 22.07 -0.01
N ASN A 296 16.59 22.57 0.24
CA ASN A 296 17.32 23.58 -0.55
C ASN A 296 16.92 25.05 -0.29
N ALA A 297 16.72 25.39 0.99
CA ALA A 297 16.37 26.73 1.48
C ALA A 297 17.46 27.81 1.20
N PRO A 298 17.07 29.07 0.90
CA PRO A 298 17.30 30.19 1.84
C PRO A 298 16.14 31.22 1.77
N LEU A 299 15.74 31.92 2.82
CA LEU A 299 16.53 33.03 3.32
C LEU A 299 16.39 33.14 4.83
N GLY A 300 17.53 33.24 5.51
CA GLY A 300 17.62 33.42 6.96
C GLY A 300 17.48 32.14 7.80
N TYR A 301 17.75 30.93 7.26
CA TYR A 301 17.77 29.56 7.83
C TYR A 301 16.70 29.14 8.86
N ASP A 302 16.45 29.98 9.87
CA ASP A 302 15.46 29.89 10.93
C ASP A 302 14.00 29.78 10.47
N PRO A 303 13.53 30.41 9.37
CA PRO A 303 12.11 30.44 9.11
C PRO A 303 11.59 29.12 8.50
N THR A 304 12.46 28.11 8.41
CA THR A 304 12.13 26.71 8.07
C THR A 304 11.88 25.82 9.29
N LYS A 305 11.74 26.42 10.48
CA LYS A 305 11.44 25.76 11.74
C LYS A 305 9.94 25.79 12.05
N PHE A 306 9.36 24.63 12.32
CA PHE A 306 7.94 24.51 12.66
C PHE A 306 7.77 23.79 13.99
N ALA A 307 6.73 24.16 14.74
CA ALA A 307 6.38 23.48 15.98
C ALA A 307 5.89 22.06 15.66
N THR A 308 6.52 21.06 16.27
CA THR A 308 6.12 19.66 16.11
C THR A 308 5.67 19.10 17.45
N PRO A 309 4.54 18.36 17.50
CA PRO A 309 3.96 17.88 18.76
C PRO A 309 4.75 16.71 19.39
N ARG A 310 5.67 16.09 18.65
CA ARG A 310 6.44 14.92 19.07
C ARG A 310 7.88 15.05 18.64
N ASP A 311 8.73 14.19 19.20
CA ASP A 311 10.18 14.16 19.02
C ASP A 311 10.71 12.90 18.34
N LYS A 312 9.79 12.03 17.92
CA LYS A 312 10.02 10.80 17.16
C LYS A 312 8.82 10.55 16.25
N GLY A 313 9.02 9.76 15.21
CA GLY A 313 7.99 9.50 14.19
C GLY A 313 8.48 9.84 12.79
N PHE A 314 7.54 10.11 11.88
CA PHE A 314 7.84 10.40 10.49
C PHE A 314 7.93 11.91 10.25
N PHE A 315 9.09 12.38 9.81
CA PHE A 315 9.33 13.76 9.43
C PHE A 315 9.47 13.84 7.91
N LEU A 316 8.79 14.80 7.29
CA LEU A 316 8.90 15.04 5.85
C LEU A 316 8.95 16.54 5.55
N GLY A 317 9.99 16.96 4.84
CA GLY A 317 10.09 18.28 4.24
C GLY A 317 9.85 18.19 2.74
N SER A 318 8.94 19.01 2.22
CA SER A 318 8.62 19.08 0.80
C SER A 318 8.76 20.50 0.30
N ARG A 319 9.33 20.66 -0.89
CA ARG A 319 9.32 21.91 -1.64
C ARG A 319 8.50 21.74 -2.91
N ASN A 320 7.59 22.68 -3.14
CA ASN A 320 6.82 22.80 -4.37
C ASN A 320 6.87 24.25 -4.87
N GLY A 321 7.72 24.51 -5.86
CA GLY A 321 8.04 25.87 -6.28
C GLY A 321 8.77 26.63 -5.17
N THR A 322 8.13 27.70 -4.69
CA THR A 322 8.64 28.57 -3.63
C THR A 322 8.17 28.17 -2.23
N ALA A 323 7.15 27.32 -2.12
CA ALA A 323 6.65 26.85 -0.83
C ALA A 323 7.51 25.70 -0.29
N ILE A 324 7.81 25.73 1.01
CA ILE A 324 8.35 24.62 1.79
C ILE A 324 7.30 24.24 2.84
N ASP A 325 6.87 22.99 2.80
CA ASP A 325 5.93 22.40 3.73
C ASP A 325 6.64 21.38 4.62
N GLY A 326 6.41 21.48 5.93
CA GLY A 326 6.84 20.48 6.91
C GLY A 326 5.68 19.61 7.34
N TYR A 327 5.87 18.30 7.35
CA TYR A 327 4.88 17.32 7.78
C TYR A 327 5.44 16.43 8.89
N MET A 328 4.59 16.10 9.86
CA MET A 328 4.85 15.11 10.89
C MET A 328 3.74 14.07 10.95
N ASP A 329 4.09 12.78 10.84
CA ASP A 329 3.15 11.65 10.87
C ASP A 329 1.97 11.82 9.88
N GLY A 330 2.25 12.41 8.71
CA GLY A 330 1.25 12.68 7.68
C GLY A 330 0.44 13.98 7.85
N VAL A 331 0.67 14.74 8.92
CA VAL A 331 -0.02 16.01 9.20
C VAL A 331 0.88 17.20 8.84
N LEU A 332 0.34 18.20 8.13
CA LEU A 332 1.05 19.47 7.88
C LEU A 332 1.25 20.23 9.19
N VAL A 333 2.50 20.52 9.54
CA VAL A 333 2.86 21.25 10.77
C VAL A 333 3.25 22.70 10.51
N GLY A 334 3.56 23.06 9.27
CA GLY A 334 3.87 24.43 8.89
C GLY A 334 4.23 24.56 7.42
N SER A 335 4.13 25.79 6.92
CA SER A 335 4.48 26.15 5.55
C SER A 335 5.14 27.52 5.53
N ILE A 336 6.09 27.71 4.62
CA ILE A 336 6.70 29.01 4.35
C ILE A 336 6.97 29.16 2.86
N THR A 337 6.92 30.39 2.35
CA THR A 337 7.27 30.70 0.95
C THR A 337 8.50 31.59 0.88
N HIS A 338 9.55 31.10 0.22
CA HIS A 338 10.72 31.89 -0.14
C HIS A 338 11.51 31.24 -1.29
N ALA A 339 12.40 32.01 -1.90
CA ALA A 339 13.28 31.52 -2.96
C ALA A 339 14.11 30.31 -2.48
N SER A 340 14.53 29.44 -3.39
CA SER A 340 15.43 28.33 -3.08
C SER A 340 16.88 28.74 -3.37
N ALA A 341 17.83 27.94 -2.89
CA ALA A 341 19.25 28.02 -3.22
C ALA A 341 19.59 26.88 -4.16
N ALA A 342 20.75 26.98 -4.79
CA ALA A 342 21.35 25.84 -5.46
C ALA A 342 21.41 24.63 -4.50
N PRO A 343 21.04 23.42 -4.96
CA PRO A 343 21.19 22.22 -4.16
C PRO A 343 22.66 21.98 -3.77
N THR A 344 22.88 21.40 -2.59
CA THR A 344 24.23 21.11 -2.09
C THR A 344 24.96 20.09 -2.96
N ALA A 345 26.27 20.30 -3.18
CA ALA A 345 27.14 19.41 -3.94
C ALA A 345 27.62 18.20 -3.14
N HIS A 346 27.36 18.18 -1.82
CA HIS A 346 27.79 17.10 -0.95
C HIS A 346 26.72 16.02 -0.80
N ALA A 347 27.18 14.76 -0.65
CA ALA A 347 26.29 13.61 -0.47
C ALA A 347 25.53 13.69 0.85
N VAL A 348 24.25 13.31 0.83
CA VAL A 348 23.43 13.24 2.05
C VAL A 348 23.94 12.14 2.96
N HIS A 349 24.17 12.46 4.22
CA HIS A 349 24.40 11.48 5.27
C HIS A 349 23.12 11.23 6.06
N ILE A 350 22.93 10.03 6.59
CA ILE A 350 21.87 9.67 7.53
C ILE A 350 22.55 9.38 8.86
N LEU A 351 22.00 9.90 9.96
CA LEU A 351 22.57 9.91 11.32
C LEU A 351 23.73 10.90 11.52
N ALA A 352 23.95 11.79 10.55
CA ALA A 352 24.88 12.93 10.58
C ALA A 352 24.53 13.90 9.44
N GLN A 353 25.10 15.10 9.43
CA GLN A 353 25.05 16.06 8.33
C GLN A 353 26.40 16.05 7.63
N ASN A 354 26.40 16.01 6.29
CA ASN A 354 27.60 16.33 5.52
C ASN A 354 27.77 17.85 5.39
N ALA A 355 28.64 18.45 6.18
CA ALA A 355 28.99 19.86 6.13
C ALA A 355 30.33 20.04 5.40
N ASP A 356 30.28 20.45 4.13
CA ASP A 356 31.47 20.75 3.33
C ASP A 356 32.46 19.57 3.23
N GLY A 357 31.95 18.33 3.24
CA GLY A 357 32.74 17.11 3.21
C GLY A 357 33.07 16.52 4.60
N ALA A 358 32.81 17.25 5.68
CA ALA A 358 32.97 16.77 7.05
C ALA A 358 31.62 16.33 7.65
N ALA A 359 31.61 15.27 8.45
CA ALA A 359 30.39 14.82 9.12
C ALA A 359 30.20 15.55 10.47
N PHE A 360 29.00 16.10 10.69
CA PHE A 360 28.62 16.90 11.87
C PHE A 360 27.28 16.44 12.46
#